data_AF-A0A970RDW0-F1
#
_entry.id   AF-A0A970RDW0-F1
#
_cell.length_a   1.000
_cell.length_b   1.000
_cell.length_c   1.000
_cell.angle_alpha   90.00
_cell.angle_beta   90.00
_cell.angle_gamma   90.00
#
_symmetry.space_group_name_H-M   'P 1'
#
loop_
_entity.id
_entity.type
_entity.pdbx_description
1 polymer ?
#
loop_
_entity_poly.entity_id
_entity_poly.type
_entity_poly.pdbx_seq_one_letter_code
_entity_poly.pdbx_strand_id
1 'polypeptide(L)'
;MSTSHPLKHSGFTLVELMIVVAIIGILSAIAVPSYSKYILRGKVKAAQADLVALSLNLENYYQRRLSYPTAGTANTAATTALFSGWNPAQGSDFKYELTNASSISYTVKATGTSSGLTGCTLTLNHTNERIANGCPGSGATW
;
A
#
# COMPACT_ATOMS: atom_id res chain seq x y z
N MET A 1 -27.06 32.41 -57.36
CA MET A 1 -26.25 31.17 -57.37
C MET A 1 -25.21 31.30 -56.28
N SER A 2 -25.36 30.55 -55.18
CA SER A 2 -24.42 30.51 -54.06
C SER A 2 -23.58 29.24 -54.20
N THR A 3 -22.26 29.38 -54.36
CA THR A 3 -21.33 28.26 -54.49
C THR A 3 -20.71 27.95 -53.13
N SER A 4 -21.18 26.89 -52.49
CA SER A 4 -20.60 26.37 -51.24
C SER A 4 -19.21 25.78 -51.52
N HIS A 5 -18.15 26.45 -51.07
CA HIS A 5 -16.79 25.91 -51.08
C HIS A 5 -16.65 24.83 -50.01
N PRO A 6 -16.36 23.57 -50.37
CA PRO A 6 -16.07 22.53 -49.40
C PRO A 6 -14.75 22.84 -48.70
N LEU A 7 -14.77 22.96 -47.37
CA LEU A 7 -13.58 23.10 -46.54
C LEU A 7 -12.73 21.83 -46.70
N LYS A 8 -11.51 21.97 -47.24
CA LYS A 8 -10.55 20.86 -47.36
C LYS A 8 -10.28 20.26 -45.98
N HIS A 9 -10.53 18.97 -45.83
CA HIS A 9 -10.14 18.24 -44.62
C HIS A 9 -8.61 18.02 -44.66
N SER A 10 -7.89 18.66 -43.75
CA SER A 10 -6.44 18.51 -43.61
C SER A 10 -6.17 17.28 -42.74
N GLY A 11 -5.55 16.24 -43.31
CA GLY A 11 -5.16 15.04 -42.58
C GLY A 11 -3.75 15.17 -41.97
N PHE A 12 -3.48 14.43 -40.89
CA PHE A 12 -2.14 14.29 -40.31
C PHE A 12 -1.18 13.59 -41.28
N THR A 13 0.08 14.02 -41.30
CA THR A 13 1.13 13.31 -42.05
C THR A 13 1.61 12.07 -41.29
N LEU A 14 2.07 11.06 -42.01
CA LEU A 14 2.65 9.85 -41.42
C LEU A 14 3.90 10.19 -40.58
N VAL A 15 4.67 11.19 -41.01
CA VAL A 15 5.86 11.68 -40.32
C VAL A 15 5.50 12.35 -38.99
N GLU A 16 4.45 13.18 -38.94
CA GLU A 16 3.97 13.77 -37.69
C GLU A 16 3.58 12.68 -36.68
N LEU A 17 2.85 11.66 -37.14
CA LEU A 17 2.44 10.57 -36.27
C LEU A 17 3.65 9.79 -35.74
N MET A 18 4.67 9.55 -36.57
CA MET A 18 5.91 8.89 -36.14
C MET A 18 6.66 9.68 -35.06
N ILE A 19 6.76 11.00 -35.21
CA ILE A 19 7.42 11.87 -34.22
C ILE A 19 6.64 11.86 -32.90
N VAL A 20 5.30 11.93 -32.96
CA VAL A 20 4.44 11.87 -31.76
C VAL A 20 4.63 10.55 -31.01
N VAL A 21 4.62 9.42 -31.72
CA VAL A 21 4.82 8.10 -31.10
C VAL A 21 6.23 7.99 -30.51
N ALA A 22 7.25 8.54 -31.17
CA ALA A 22 8.62 8.56 -30.65
C ALA A 22 8.71 9.35 -29.34
N ILE A 23 8.10 10.54 -29.26
CA ILE A 23 8.08 11.37 -28.05
C ILE A 23 7.34 10.66 -26.91
N ILE A 24 6.15 10.11 -27.19
CA ILE A 24 5.36 9.36 -26.19
C ILE A 24 6.16 8.14 -25.70
N GLY A 25 6.87 7.45 -26.60
CA GLY A 25 7.74 6.33 -26.27
C GLY A 25 8.80 6.72 -25.22
N ILE A 26 9.54 7.80 -25.46
CA ILE A 26 10.57 8.31 -24.54
C ILE A 26 9.97 8.68 -23.18
N LEU A 27 8.84 9.40 -23.18
CA LEU A 27 8.17 9.80 -21.92
C LEU A 27 7.67 8.59 -21.14
N SER A 28 7.08 7.60 -21.83
CA SER A 28 6.52 6.39 -21.21
C SER A 28 7.57 5.56 -20.48
N ALA A 29 8.79 5.48 -21.02
CA ALA A 29 9.88 4.71 -20.45
C ALA A 29 10.27 5.19 -19.03
N ILE A 30 10.10 6.48 -18.74
CA ILE A 30 10.38 7.08 -17.42
C ILE A 30 9.11 7.14 -16.56
N ALA A 31 7.99 7.52 -17.17
CA ALA A 31 6.74 7.77 -16.45
C ALA A 31 6.16 6.49 -15.83
N VAL A 32 6.14 5.37 -16.58
CA VAL A 32 5.53 4.11 -16.13
C VAL A 32 6.19 3.55 -14.87
N PRO A 33 7.54 3.34 -14.80
CA PRO A 33 8.16 2.83 -13.59
C PRO A 33 8.05 3.79 -12.41
N SER A 34 8.06 5.11 -12.66
CA SER A 34 7.88 6.12 -11.62
C SER A 34 6.48 6.06 -10.99
N TYR A 35 5.44 5.98 -11.82
CA TYR A 35 4.05 5.88 -11.38
C TYR A 35 3.80 4.59 -10.57
N SER A 36 4.32 3.45 -11.04
CA SER A 36 4.22 2.19 -10.29
C SER A 36 4.84 2.30 -8.89
N LYS A 37 6.02 2.91 -8.77
CA LYS A 37 6.65 3.15 -7.45
C LYS A 37 5.83 4.10 -6.57
N TYR A 38 5.17 5.10 -7.14
CA TYR A 38 4.29 6.00 -6.40
C TYR A 38 3.08 5.27 -5.80
N ILE A 39 2.43 4.42 -6.59
CA ILE A 39 1.31 3.60 -6.11
C ILE A 39 1.76 2.66 -4.99
N LEU A 40 2.90 1.97 -5.14
CA LEU A 40 3.45 1.10 -4.10
C LEU A 40 3.71 1.84 -2.79
N ARG A 41 4.28 3.06 -2.86
CA ARG A 41 4.46 3.94 -1.68
C ARG A 41 3.13 4.29 -1.01
N GLY A 42 2.10 4.56 -1.81
CA GLY A 42 0.75 4.78 -1.32
C GLY A 42 0.20 3.58 -0.54
N LYS A 43 0.38 2.37 -1.09
CA LYS A 43 -0.01 1.12 -0.42
C LYS A 43 0.73 0.91 0.91
N VAL A 44 2.04 1.15 0.94
CA VAL A 44 2.84 1.09 2.19
C VAL A 44 2.28 2.04 3.24
N LYS A 45 2.00 3.31 2.88
CA LYS A 45 1.41 4.29 3.81
C LYS A 45 0.02 3.89 4.31
N ALA A 46 -0.81 3.32 3.44
CA ALA A 46 -2.12 2.80 3.84
C ALA A 46 -1.97 1.62 4.81
N ALA A 47 -1.00 0.72 4.59
CA ALA A 47 -0.72 -0.39 5.50
C ALA A 47 -0.16 0.06 6.86
N GLN A 48 0.63 1.14 6.87
CA GLN A 48 1.06 1.80 8.11
C GLN A 48 -0.15 2.31 8.92
N ALA A 49 -1.13 2.93 8.25
CA ALA A 49 -2.37 3.36 8.89
C ALA A 49 -3.20 2.17 9.41
N ASP A 50 -3.26 1.07 8.65
CA ASP A 50 -3.92 -0.17 9.09
C ASP A 50 -3.30 -0.72 10.38
N LEU A 51 -1.97 -0.70 10.53
CA LEU A 51 -1.26 -1.11 11.74
C LEU A 51 -1.57 -0.21 12.94
N VAL A 52 -1.64 1.11 12.73
CA VAL A 52 -2.03 2.06 13.79
C VAL A 52 -3.49 1.84 14.23
N ALA A 53 -4.40 1.56 13.29
CA ALA A 53 -5.76 1.19 13.63
C ALA A 53 -5.83 -0.14 14.42
N LEU A 54 -4.96 -1.10 14.10
CA LEU A 54 -4.88 -2.37 14.82
C LEU A 54 -4.31 -2.18 16.24
N SER A 55 -3.28 -1.35 16.41
CA SER A 55 -2.73 -1.06 17.73
C SER A 55 -3.79 -0.41 18.64
N LEU A 56 -4.62 0.50 18.13
CA LEU A 56 -5.74 1.06 18.88
C LEU A 56 -6.74 -0.02 19.34
N ASN A 57 -7.00 -1.05 18.53
CA ASN A 57 -7.86 -2.17 18.94
C ASN A 57 -7.21 -3.01 20.05
N LEU A 58 -5.88 -3.19 20.02
CA LEU A 58 -5.12 -3.86 21.07
C LEU A 58 -5.13 -3.05 22.38
N GLU A 59 -4.96 -1.73 22.33
CA GLU A 59 -5.07 -0.86 23.51
C GLU A 59 -6.47 -0.93 24.13
N ASN A 60 -7.52 -0.87 23.30
CA ASN A 60 -8.90 -1.04 23.76
C ASN A 60 -9.14 -2.42 24.38
N TYR A 61 -8.51 -3.47 23.86
CA TYR A 61 -8.56 -4.81 24.42
C TYR A 61 -7.92 -4.84 25.81
N TYR A 62 -6.75 -4.22 25.97
CA TYR A 62 -6.05 -4.12 27.25
C TYR A 62 -6.86 -3.33 28.27
N GLN A 63 -7.47 -2.21 27.89
CA GLN A 63 -8.32 -1.42 28.79
C GLN A 63 -9.50 -2.21 29.37
N ARG A 64 -10.03 -3.18 28.60
CA ARG A 64 -11.16 -4.01 29.03
C ARG A 64 -10.76 -5.24 29.83
N ARG A 65 -9.57 -5.79 29.58
CA ARG A 65 -9.15 -7.10 30.09
C ARG A 65 -7.89 -7.06 30.97
N LEU A 66 -7.25 -5.90 31.08
CA LEU A 66 -5.97 -5.68 31.75
C LEU A 66 -4.85 -6.60 31.25
N SER A 67 -4.99 -7.11 30.03
CA SER A 67 -4.06 -8.01 29.37
C SER A 67 -4.25 -7.90 27.87
N TYR A 68 -3.17 -7.96 27.10
CA TYR A 68 -3.23 -8.17 25.65
C TYR A 68 -3.55 -9.64 25.33
N PRO A 69 -3.88 -9.97 24.08
CA PRO A 69 -3.96 -11.34 23.62
C PRO A 69 -2.62 -12.05 23.81
N THR A 70 -2.63 -13.21 24.47
CA THR A 70 -1.42 -14.03 24.72
C THR A 70 -1.13 -15.00 23.58
N ALA A 71 -2.08 -15.20 22.68
CA ALA A 71 -1.89 -15.95 21.45
C ALA A 71 -1.69 -14.96 20.28
N GLY A 72 -0.64 -15.19 19.49
CA GLY A 72 -0.42 -14.47 18.25
C GLY A 72 -1.41 -14.90 17.16
N THR A 73 -1.38 -14.19 16.03
CA THR A 73 -2.19 -14.49 14.84
C THR A 73 -1.29 -14.67 13.63
N ALA A 74 -1.59 -15.68 12.80
CA ALA A 74 -0.72 -16.08 11.68
C ALA A 74 -1.14 -15.47 10.32
N ASN A 75 -2.28 -14.79 10.25
CA ASN A 75 -2.75 -14.15 9.03
C ASN A 75 -3.83 -13.11 9.32
N THR A 76 -4.17 -12.33 8.30
CA THR A 76 -5.18 -11.27 8.38
C THR A 76 -6.53 -11.79 8.87
N ALA A 77 -6.97 -12.97 8.41
CA ALA A 77 -8.26 -13.54 8.81
C ALA A 77 -8.31 -13.85 10.32
N ALA A 78 -7.25 -14.44 10.88
CA ALA A 78 -7.13 -14.69 12.31
C ALA A 78 -7.08 -13.38 13.12
N THR A 79 -6.41 -12.34 12.59
CA THR A 79 -6.36 -11.01 13.22
C THR A 79 -7.72 -10.33 13.23
N THR A 80 -8.45 -10.36 12.11
CA THR A 80 -9.82 -9.82 12.01
C THR A 80 -10.82 -10.63 12.84
N ALA A 81 -10.64 -11.95 13.00
CA ALA A 81 -11.48 -12.75 13.90
C ALA A 81 -11.30 -12.33 15.37
N LEU A 82 -10.08 -11.95 15.77
CA LEU A 82 -9.79 -11.43 17.11
C LEU A 82 -10.35 -10.01 17.32
N PHE A 83 -10.35 -9.19 16.27
CA PHE A 83 -10.84 -7.82 16.27
C PHE A 83 -11.83 -7.59 15.12
N SER A 84 -13.08 -8.00 15.30
CA SER A 84 -14.10 -7.98 14.24
C SER A 84 -14.46 -6.57 13.72
N GLY A 85 -14.19 -5.53 14.49
CA GLY A 85 -14.34 -4.13 14.08
C GLY A 85 -13.15 -3.59 13.27
N TRP A 86 -12.08 -4.36 13.10
CA TRP A 86 -10.90 -3.98 12.36
C TRP A 86 -10.80 -4.75 11.04
N ASN A 87 -10.81 -4.01 9.93
CA ASN A 87 -10.61 -4.55 8.60
C ASN A 87 -9.58 -3.69 7.85
N PRO A 88 -8.43 -4.25 7.44
CA PRO A 88 -7.38 -3.47 6.80
C PRO A 88 -7.75 -3.05 5.38
N ALA A 89 -7.44 -1.81 5.01
CA ALA A 89 -7.62 -1.31 3.66
C ALA A 89 -6.69 -2.01 2.65
N GLN A 90 -5.53 -2.50 3.09
CA GLN A 90 -4.54 -3.16 2.23
C GLN A 90 -4.49 -4.69 2.40
N GLY A 91 -5.59 -5.34 2.82
CA GLY A 91 -5.64 -6.79 3.02
C GLY A 91 -5.32 -7.64 1.76
N SER A 92 -5.42 -7.08 0.56
CA SER A 92 -5.01 -7.72 -0.70
C SER A 92 -3.50 -7.71 -0.95
N ASP A 93 -2.81 -6.70 -0.40
CA ASP A 93 -1.40 -6.40 -0.69
C ASP A 93 -0.49 -6.68 0.52
N PHE A 94 -1.07 -6.78 1.71
CA PHE A 94 -0.39 -7.06 2.96
C PHE A 94 -1.11 -8.13 3.76
N LYS A 95 -0.32 -9.04 4.34
CA LYS A 95 -0.74 -9.97 5.39
C LYS A 95 -0.46 -9.36 6.76
N TYR A 96 -1.48 -9.33 7.63
CA TYR A 96 -1.39 -8.75 8.97
C TYR A 96 -1.39 -9.82 10.06
N GLU A 97 -0.43 -9.76 10.97
CA GLU A 97 -0.16 -10.75 12.00
C GLU A 97 0.13 -10.09 13.34
N LEU A 98 -0.23 -10.77 14.42
CA LEU A 98 0.16 -10.43 15.78
C LEU A 98 1.28 -11.38 16.21
N THR A 99 2.47 -10.84 16.46
CA THR A 99 3.63 -11.55 16.97
C THR A 99 4.01 -11.02 18.35
N ASN A 100 4.92 -11.69 19.06
CA ASN A 100 5.35 -11.32 20.42
C ASN A 100 4.16 -11.08 21.39
N ALA A 101 3.11 -11.89 21.20
CA ALA A 101 1.87 -11.82 21.96
C ALA A 101 2.09 -12.31 23.39
N SER A 102 1.84 -11.46 24.38
CA SER A 102 1.93 -11.72 25.81
C SER A 102 0.85 -10.92 26.53
N SER A 103 0.69 -11.04 27.84
CA SER A 103 -0.26 -10.22 28.59
C SER A 103 0.12 -8.74 28.62
N ILE A 104 1.40 -8.40 28.45
CA ILE A 104 1.94 -7.04 28.57
C ILE A 104 2.63 -6.51 27.32
N SER A 105 2.76 -7.32 26.27
CA SER A 105 3.46 -6.92 25.04
C SER A 105 2.74 -7.45 23.80
N TYR A 106 2.92 -6.73 22.70
CA TYR A 106 2.56 -7.18 21.37
C TYR A 106 3.47 -6.56 20.31
N THR A 107 3.49 -7.17 19.13
CA THR A 107 3.98 -6.57 17.89
C THR A 107 3.00 -6.90 16.78
N VAL A 108 2.45 -5.87 16.15
CA VAL A 108 1.66 -6.05 14.92
C VAL A 108 2.59 -5.94 13.73
N LYS A 109 2.45 -6.87 12.78
CA LYS A 109 3.31 -6.97 11.60
C LYS A 109 2.46 -7.00 10.34
N ALA A 110 2.81 -6.17 9.36
CA ALA A 110 2.30 -6.25 7.99
C ALA A 110 3.41 -6.74 7.07
N THR A 111 3.17 -7.80 6.31
CA THR A 111 4.12 -8.34 5.31
C THR A 111 3.54 -8.21 3.92
N GLY A 112 4.27 -7.55 3.01
CA GLY A 112 3.85 -7.36 1.62
C GLY A 112 3.76 -8.69 0.87
N THR A 113 2.63 -8.93 0.21
CA THR A 113 2.33 -10.17 -0.53
C THR A 113 2.29 -9.97 -2.04
N SER A 114 2.04 -8.74 -2.50
CA SER A 114 1.92 -8.44 -3.93
C SER A 114 3.26 -8.09 -4.59
N SER A 115 3.27 -8.13 -5.92
CA SER A 115 4.45 -7.82 -6.72
C SER A 115 4.93 -6.38 -6.46
N GLY A 116 6.22 -6.22 -6.20
CA GLY A 116 6.82 -4.93 -5.83
C GLY A 116 6.74 -4.57 -4.34
N LEU A 117 6.03 -5.36 -3.52
CA LEU A 117 6.04 -5.26 -2.05
C LEU A 117 6.68 -6.49 -1.39
N THR A 118 7.12 -7.49 -2.16
CA THR A 118 7.82 -8.66 -1.63
C THR A 118 9.06 -8.22 -0.83
N GLY A 119 9.15 -8.68 0.42
CA GLY A 119 10.21 -8.28 1.34
C GLY A 119 9.93 -6.99 2.12
N CYS A 120 8.87 -6.24 1.79
CA CYS A 120 8.39 -5.15 2.63
C CYS A 120 7.76 -5.70 3.90
N THR A 121 8.33 -5.35 5.05
CA THR A 121 7.78 -5.67 6.37
C THR A 121 7.67 -4.42 7.20
N LEU A 122 6.47 -4.19 7.74
CA LEU A 122 6.17 -3.09 8.65
C LEU A 122 5.84 -3.68 10.01
N THR A 123 6.40 -3.12 11.07
CA THR A 123 6.05 -3.51 12.44
C THR A 123 5.74 -2.30 13.30
N LEU A 124 4.80 -2.48 14.21
CA LEU A 124 4.49 -1.55 15.29
C LEU A 124 4.33 -2.35 16.58
N ASN A 125 5.07 -2.00 17.64
CA ASN A 125 4.98 -2.67 18.94
C ASN A 125 4.22 -1.84 19.98
N HIS A 126 4.00 -2.44 21.16
CA HIS A 126 3.28 -1.80 22.27
C HIS A 126 3.97 -0.55 22.85
N THR A 127 5.27 -0.35 22.60
CA THR A 127 6.00 0.88 22.98
C THR A 127 6.00 1.93 21.86
N ASN A 128 5.21 1.72 20.81
CA ASN A 128 5.09 2.58 19.63
C ASN A 128 6.39 2.68 18.80
N GLU A 129 7.25 1.66 18.88
CA GLU A 129 8.38 1.49 17.96
C GLU A 129 7.90 1.04 16.60
N ARG A 130 8.28 1.79 15.56
CA ARG A 130 7.82 1.62 14.18
C ARG A 130 9.00 1.35 13.28
N ILE A 131 9.01 0.16 12.66
CA ILE A 131 10.12 -0.27 11.80
C ILE A 131 9.55 -0.65 10.43
N ALA A 132 10.23 -0.22 9.38
CA ALA A 132 9.96 -0.64 8.01
C ALA A 132 11.25 -1.20 7.41
N ASN A 133 11.18 -2.42 6.88
CA ASN A 133 12.29 -3.07 6.19
C ASN A 133 11.87 -3.42 4.76
N GLY A 134 12.69 -3.07 3.78
CA GLY A 134 12.47 -3.44 2.38
C GLY A 134 11.26 -2.78 1.70
N CYS A 135 10.68 -1.74 2.31
CA CYS A 135 9.48 -1.09 1.80
C CYS A 135 9.78 0.06 0.83
N PRO A 136 9.12 0.14 -0.33
CA PRO A 136 9.34 1.23 -1.28
C PRO A 136 9.08 2.61 -0.65
N GLY A 137 10.11 3.46 -0.64
CA GLY A 137 10.00 4.87 -0.25
C GLY A 137 9.73 5.15 1.23
N SER A 138 9.94 4.17 2.12
CA SER A 138 10.02 4.41 3.57
C SER A 138 11.46 4.38 4.05
N GLY A 139 11.77 5.11 5.13
CA GLY A 139 13.01 4.91 5.88
C GLY A 139 12.98 3.60 6.69
N ALA A 140 14.02 3.36 7.48
CA ALA A 140 14.05 2.24 8.43
C ALA A 140 12.98 2.35 9.52
N THR A 141 12.53 3.57 9.81
CA THR A 141 11.44 3.89 10.73
C THR A 141 10.39 4.76 10.02
N TRP A 142 9.18 4.80 10.56
CA TRP A 142 8.02 5.50 9.96
C TRP A 142 7.02 5.98 11.00
#